data_AF-Q4DVC0-F1
#
_entry.id   AF-Q4DVC0-F1
#
_cell.length_a   1.000
_cell.length_b   1.000
_cell.length_c   1.000
_cell.angle_alpha   90.00
_cell.angle_beta   90.00
_cell.angle_gamma   90.00
#
_symmetry.space_group_name_H-M   'P 1'
#
loop_
_entity.id
_entity.type
_entity.pdbx_description
1 polymer ?
#
loop_
_entity_poly.entity_id
_entity_poly.type
_entity_poly.pdbx_seq_one_letter_code
_entity_poly.pdbx_strand_id
1 'polypeptide(L)'
;MFSSNFEGPLLRRSIPFVERWIAELVAAREASLGATKKNATPEESPQAVGVKGTKKDGRAATVAAAAAEKEEASGSSMSKCHFVIGKVLDVRPHPESTKLYIEEIELGEQAGGRRTILSGLQEYVKQDEFINRLVLVIANLEPRKIGGIVSEGMVLCASRTEGNTRDVKLLEVPAGTPVGERVVFDGHDGPFVPVLKKKLAKHFEKVAVDLKTNEKGEVMWGDMPFRTSHGIITAPIPNGVVS
;
A
#
# COMPACT_ATOMS: atom_id res chain seq x y z
N MET A 1 21.80 31.84 11.09
CA MET A 1 20.37 32.17 10.98
C MET A 1 19.67 30.95 10.40
N PHE A 2 19.18 30.04 11.24
CA PHE A 2 18.40 28.88 10.81
C PHE A 2 16.99 29.06 11.36
N SER A 3 16.11 29.64 10.56
CA SER A 3 14.70 29.79 10.89
C SER A 3 13.98 28.48 10.55
N SER A 4 13.69 27.71 11.60
CA SER A 4 12.79 26.57 11.62
C SER A 4 11.36 27.04 11.31
N ASN A 5 10.83 26.72 10.13
CA ASN A 5 9.42 26.93 9.76
C ASN A 5 8.75 25.60 9.35
N PHE A 6 8.85 24.59 10.20
CA PHE A 6 8.18 23.30 9.99
C PHE A 6 7.04 23.11 11.01
N GLU A 7 6.09 24.04 11.03
CA GLU A 7 4.84 23.90 11.79
C GLU A 7 3.65 24.29 10.91
N GLY A 8 3.30 23.39 9.99
CA GLY A 8 2.05 23.46 9.22
C GLY A 8 0.86 22.95 10.05
N PRO A 9 -0.31 23.64 10.04
CA PRO A 9 -1.52 23.23 10.79
C PRO A 9 -2.09 21.85 10.41
N LEU A 10 -1.69 21.30 9.26
CA LEU A 10 -2.16 20.01 8.75
C LEU A 10 -1.45 18.81 9.39
N LEU A 11 -0.24 18.97 9.93
CA LEU A 11 0.50 17.90 10.61
C LEU A 11 0.02 17.70 12.06
N ARG A 12 -0.44 18.74 12.77
CA ARG A 12 -0.91 18.62 14.16
C ARG A 12 -2.25 17.88 14.33
N ARG A 13 -3.04 17.69 13.27
CA ARG A 13 -4.31 16.93 13.33
C ARG A 13 -4.15 15.45 13.01
N SER A 14 -3.11 15.05 12.29
CA SER A 14 -2.89 13.66 11.85
C SER A 14 -1.95 12.87 12.76
N ILE A 15 -1.08 13.53 13.55
CA ILE A 15 -0.12 12.86 14.44
C ILE A 15 -0.79 11.89 15.45
N PRO A 16 -1.85 12.28 16.21
CA PRO A 16 -2.44 11.36 17.19
C PRO A 16 -3.13 10.14 16.56
N PHE A 17 -3.61 10.28 15.31
CA PHE A 17 -4.24 9.18 14.58
C PHE A 17 -3.19 8.20 14.04
N VAL A 18 -2.10 8.72 13.46
CA VAL A 18 -0.99 7.91 12.95
C VAL A 18 -0.29 7.19 14.10
N GLU A 19 -0.07 7.84 15.25
CA GLU A 19 0.54 7.20 16.44
C GLU A 19 -0.34 6.06 16.99
N ARG A 20 -1.65 6.28 17.10
CA ARG A 20 -2.58 5.23 17.55
C ARG A 20 -2.65 4.08 16.56
N TRP A 21 -2.56 4.35 15.27
CA TRP A 21 -2.54 3.33 14.24
C TRP A 21 -1.24 2.52 14.21
N ILE A 22 -0.08 3.18 14.36
CA ILE A 22 1.21 2.49 14.51
C ILE A 22 1.16 1.57 15.74
N ALA A 23 0.61 2.04 16.86
CA ALA A 23 0.44 1.20 18.06
C ALA A 23 -0.48 -0.01 17.81
N GLU A 24 -1.56 0.15 17.04
CA GLU A 24 -2.47 -0.94 16.68
C GLU A 24 -1.82 -1.96 15.73
N LEU A 25 -1.03 -1.50 14.74
CA LEU A 25 -0.27 -2.38 13.85
C LEU A 25 0.82 -3.16 14.59
N VAL A 26 1.56 -2.51 15.50
CA VAL A 26 2.56 -3.17 16.34
C VAL A 26 1.89 -4.22 17.22
N ALA A 27 0.75 -3.90 17.86
CA ALA A 27 0.00 -4.85 18.67
C ALA A 27 -0.52 -6.05 17.84
N ALA A 28 -1.00 -5.82 16.61
CA ALA A 28 -1.44 -6.90 15.72
C ALA A 28 -0.28 -7.80 15.28
N ARG A 29 0.91 -7.21 14.99
CA ARG A 29 2.14 -7.94 14.67
C ARG A 29 2.61 -8.79 15.85
N GLU A 30 2.59 -8.25 17.06
CA GLU A 30 2.94 -8.98 18.29
C GLU A 30 1.96 -10.11 18.59
N ALA A 31 0.64 -9.89 18.40
CA ALA A 31 -0.37 -10.94 18.55
C ALA A 31 -0.18 -12.10 17.55
N SER A 32 0.17 -11.79 16.30
CA SER A 32 0.46 -12.81 15.27
C SER A 32 1.74 -13.60 15.59
N LEU A 33 2.79 -12.96 16.10
CA LEU A 33 4.03 -13.63 16.50
C LEU A 33 3.83 -14.50 17.75
N GLY A 34 2.94 -14.12 18.68
CA GLY A 34 2.58 -14.91 19.87
C GLY A 34 1.76 -16.16 19.59
N ALA A 35 0.95 -16.18 18.52
CA ALA A 35 0.09 -17.32 18.19
C ALA A 35 0.82 -18.51 17.54
N THR A 36 2.07 -18.33 17.08
CA THR A 36 2.79 -19.34 16.28
C THR A 36 3.66 -20.30 17.12
N LYS A 37 3.55 -20.29 18.47
CA LYS A 37 4.33 -21.17 19.38
C LYS A 37 3.52 -22.17 20.21
N LYS A 38 2.23 -22.38 19.95
CA LYS A 38 1.42 -23.41 20.65
C LYS A 38 0.56 -24.23 19.67
N ASN A 39 1.16 -25.21 19.00
CA ASN A 39 0.48 -26.47 18.61
C ASN A 39 1.45 -27.45 17.91
N ALA A 40 2.08 -28.29 18.71
CA ALA A 40 2.58 -29.63 18.40
C ALA A 40 2.76 -30.26 19.79
N THR A 41 1.96 -31.21 20.26
CA THR A 41 1.91 -32.64 19.86
C THR A 41 0.74 -33.29 20.67
N PRO A 42 0.04 -34.33 20.17
CA PRO A 42 -1.25 -34.80 20.71
C PRO A 42 -1.14 -36.05 21.59
N GLU A 43 -2.00 -36.19 22.62
CA GLU A 43 -2.38 -37.49 23.20
C GLU A 43 -3.64 -37.43 24.10
N GLU A 44 -4.48 -38.47 23.95
CA GLU A 44 -5.53 -39.03 24.84
C GLU A 44 -6.86 -38.30 25.19
N SER A 45 -7.92 -38.84 24.57
CA SER A 45 -9.35 -39.04 24.91
C SER A 45 -9.69 -39.49 26.36
N PRO A 46 -10.97 -39.70 26.77
CA PRO A 46 -12.27 -39.08 26.39
C PRO A 46 -13.26 -38.82 27.59
N GLN A 47 -14.46 -38.32 27.24
CA GLN A 47 -15.78 -38.42 27.92
C GLN A 47 -16.25 -37.26 28.84
N ALA A 48 -17.32 -36.55 28.43
CA ALA A 48 -18.67 -36.65 29.02
C ALA A 48 -19.53 -35.35 28.88
N VAL A 49 -20.62 -35.46 28.11
CA VAL A 49 -22.02 -35.05 28.39
C VAL A 49 -22.45 -33.56 28.53
N GLY A 50 -23.38 -33.16 27.64
CA GLY A 50 -24.50 -32.19 27.88
C GLY A 50 -24.14 -30.69 27.71
N VAL A 51 -24.93 -29.78 27.13
CA VAL A 51 -26.40 -29.62 27.00
C VAL A 51 -26.71 -28.60 25.88
N LYS A 52 -27.89 -28.75 25.27
CA LYS A 52 -28.59 -27.93 24.25
C LYS A 52 -28.67 -26.40 24.50
N GLY A 53 -28.77 -25.63 23.41
CA GLY A 53 -29.45 -24.32 23.37
C GLY A 53 -29.08 -23.44 22.16
N THR A 54 -29.77 -23.53 21.02
CA THR A 54 -30.79 -22.57 20.52
C THR A 54 -30.36 -21.13 20.19
N LYS A 55 -30.08 -20.90 18.89
CA LYS A 55 -30.83 -20.01 17.96
C LYS A 55 -31.16 -18.55 18.41
N LYS A 56 -30.36 -17.59 17.94
CA LYS A 56 -30.65 -16.18 17.53
C LYS A 56 -29.29 -15.46 17.53
N ASP A 57 -28.79 -14.92 16.43
CA ASP A 57 -28.90 -13.47 16.17
C ASP A 57 -28.52 -13.15 14.71
N GLY A 58 -29.53 -13.02 13.83
CA GLY A 58 -29.37 -12.58 12.45
C GLY A 58 -29.46 -11.06 12.26
N ARG A 59 -29.42 -10.25 13.33
CA ARG A 59 -29.67 -8.80 13.29
C ARG A 59 -28.41 -7.93 13.39
N ALA A 60 -27.28 -8.49 13.84
CA ALA A 60 -26.01 -7.76 13.94
C ALA A 60 -25.32 -7.55 12.57
N ALA A 61 -25.49 -8.49 11.63
CA ALA A 61 -24.88 -8.41 10.30
C ALA A 61 -25.43 -7.26 9.45
N THR A 62 -26.71 -6.91 9.61
CA THR A 62 -27.37 -5.81 8.87
C THR A 62 -26.94 -4.42 9.34
N VAL A 63 -26.57 -4.25 10.61
CA VAL A 63 -26.12 -2.94 11.14
C VAL A 63 -24.68 -2.64 10.74
N ALA A 64 -23.82 -3.67 10.68
CA ALA A 64 -22.45 -3.55 10.16
C ALA A 64 -22.42 -3.28 8.65
N ALA A 65 -23.38 -3.83 7.89
CA ALA A 65 -23.51 -3.53 6.46
C ALA A 65 -23.95 -2.08 6.21
N ALA A 66 -24.92 -1.57 6.97
CA ALA A 66 -25.39 -0.19 6.84
C ALA A 66 -24.35 0.87 7.29
N ALA A 67 -23.51 0.54 8.28
CA ALA A 67 -22.39 1.40 8.67
C ALA A 67 -21.30 1.45 7.59
N ALA A 68 -21.02 0.32 6.92
CA ALA A 68 -20.10 0.27 5.79
C ALA A 68 -20.63 1.03 4.56
N GLU A 69 -21.95 1.02 4.29
CA GLU A 69 -22.56 1.81 3.22
C GLU A 69 -22.55 3.32 3.51
N LYS A 70 -22.68 3.74 4.78
CA LYS A 70 -22.55 5.16 5.15
C LYS A 70 -21.11 5.68 5.05
N GLU A 71 -20.10 4.84 5.28
CA GLU A 71 -18.70 5.20 5.00
C GLU A 71 -18.36 5.19 3.50
N GLU A 72 -19.12 4.48 2.65
CA GLU A 72 -18.90 4.53 1.21
C GLU A 72 -19.28 5.87 0.57
N ALA A 73 -20.12 6.69 1.20
CA ALA A 73 -20.71 7.86 0.58
C ALA A 73 -19.87 9.15 0.61
N SER A 74 -18.73 9.21 1.32
CA SER A 74 -18.02 10.49 1.56
C SER A 74 -16.64 10.61 0.91
N GLY A 75 -16.12 9.59 0.23
CA GLY A 75 -14.79 9.65 -0.39
C GLY A 75 -14.75 8.91 -1.71
N SER A 76 -14.13 9.50 -2.73
CA SER A 76 -13.92 8.81 -4.00
C SER A 76 -13.04 7.57 -3.80
N SER A 77 -13.09 6.63 -4.75
CA SER A 77 -12.20 5.46 -4.73
C SER A 77 -10.73 5.86 -4.58
N MET A 78 -10.34 7.01 -5.16
CA MET A 78 -8.99 7.56 -5.07
C MET A 78 -8.63 8.04 -3.67
N SER A 79 -9.57 8.71 -2.99
CA SER A 79 -9.36 9.18 -1.61
C SER A 79 -9.01 8.07 -0.63
N LYS A 80 -9.54 6.88 -0.90
CA LYS A 80 -9.30 5.69 -0.08
C LYS A 80 -7.94 5.05 -0.38
N CYS A 81 -7.32 5.30 -1.54
CA CYS A 81 -6.00 4.79 -1.86
C CYS A 81 -4.91 5.68 -1.24
N HIS A 82 -3.91 5.07 -0.62
CA HIS A 82 -2.79 5.79 0.00
C HIS A 82 -1.54 5.67 -0.85
N PHE A 83 -1.38 6.62 -1.77
CA PHE A 83 -0.17 6.75 -2.57
C PHE A 83 0.86 7.59 -1.82
N VAL A 84 2.05 7.04 -1.62
CA VAL A 84 3.13 7.65 -0.86
C VAL A 84 4.43 7.50 -1.63
N ILE A 85 5.27 8.52 -1.56
CA ILE A 85 6.63 8.48 -2.10
C ILE A 85 7.53 7.72 -1.12
N GLY A 86 8.08 6.61 -1.58
CA GLY A 86 9.03 5.79 -0.84
C GLY A 86 10.44 5.91 -1.39
N LYS A 87 11.44 5.63 -0.55
CA LYS A 87 12.83 5.44 -0.97
C LYS A 87 13.22 3.98 -0.79
N VAL A 88 13.71 3.36 -1.84
CA VAL A 88 14.21 1.99 -1.79
C VAL A 88 15.59 1.98 -1.14
N LEU A 89 15.73 1.30 -0.01
CA LEU A 89 16.98 1.21 0.73
C LEU A 89 17.79 -0.03 0.38
N ASP A 90 17.11 -1.16 0.20
CA ASP A 90 17.71 -2.44 -0.16
C ASP A 90 16.78 -3.17 -1.14
N VAL A 91 17.38 -3.94 -2.04
CA VAL A 91 16.68 -4.76 -3.03
C VAL A 91 17.41 -6.09 -3.08
N ARG A 92 16.70 -7.21 -2.88
CA ARG A 92 17.28 -8.55 -2.90
C ARG A 92 16.43 -9.49 -3.73
N PRO A 93 17.02 -10.44 -4.49
CA PRO A 93 16.23 -11.43 -5.22
C PRO A 93 15.47 -12.35 -4.25
N HIS A 94 14.26 -12.75 -4.62
CA HIS A 94 13.46 -13.65 -3.82
C HIS A 94 14.02 -15.09 -3.84
N PRO A 95 14.21 -15.77 -2.70
CA PRO A 95 14.87 -17.08 -2.66
C PRO A 95 14.06 -18.17 -3.40
N GLU A 96 12.73 -18.09 -3.37
CA GLU A 96 11.84 -19.06 -4.05
C GLU A 96 11.34 -18.61 -5.43
N SER A 97 11.72 -17.42 -5.92
CA SER A 97 11.19 -16.88 -7.18
C SER A 97 12.23 -16.09 -7.97
N THR A 98 12.40 -16.43 -9.25
CA THR A 98 13.32 -15.75 -10.16
C THR A 98 12.77 -14.44 -10.75
N LYS A 99 11.53 -14.08 -10.39
CA LYS A 99 10.83 -12.90 -10.94
C LYS A 99 10.64 -11.79 -9.92
N LEU A 100 10.82 -12.10 -8.63
CA LEU A 100 10.45 -11.21 -7.55
C LEU A 100 11.68 -10.61 -6.90
N TYR A 101 11.63 -9.31 -6.66
CA TYR A 101 12.49 -8.64 -5.71
C TYR A 101 11.81 -8.52 -4.34
N ILE A 102 12.65 -8.51 -3.31
CA ILE A 102 12.32 -8.14 -1.94
C ILE A 102 12.95 -6.77 -1.72
N GLU A 103 12.13 -5.75 -1.64
CA GLU A 103 12.54 -4.37 -1.39
C GLU A 103 12.27 -3.98 0.05
N GLU A 104 13.22 -3.28 0.66
CA GLU A 104 13.02 -2.54 1.89
C GLU A 104 12.83 -1.06 1.54
N ILE A 105 11.60 -0.57 1.66
CA ILE A 105 11.23 0.78 1.26
C ILE A 105 10.92 1.62 2.48
N GLU A 106 11.60 2.75 2.63
CA GLU A 106 11.31 3.77 3.62
C GLU A 106 10.15 4.64 3.14
N LEU A 107 9.07 4.74 3.93
CA LEU A 107 7.89 5.55 3.62
C LEU A 107 7.75 6.77 4.55
N GLY A 108 8.80 7.18 5.25
CA GLY A 108 8.79 8.34 6.15
C GLY A 108 7.94 8.18 7.41
N GLU A 109 7.56 6.95 7.77
CA GLU A 109 6.83 6.66 9.00
C GLU A 109 7.70 6.90 10.25
N GLN A 110 7.08 7.47 11.29
CA GLN A 110 7.72 7.71 12.60
C GLN A 110 8.25 6.37 13.14
N ALA A 111 9.55 6.30 13.46
CA ALA A 111 10.35 5.12 13.87
C ALA A 111 11.13 4.37 12.77
N GLY A 112 11.50 5.02 11.66
CA GLY A 112 12.31 4.37 10.62
C GLY A 112 11.55 3.21 9.98
N GLY A 113 10.24 3.39 9.80
CA GLY A 113 9.30 2.42 9.27
C GLY A 113 9.62 2.08 7.82
N ARG A 114 10.57 1.16 7.66
CA ARG A 114 10.78 0.41 6.43
C ARG A 114 9.67 -0.63 6.31
N ARG A 115 9.17 -0.78 5.09
CA ARG A 115 8.24 -1.83 4.73
C ARG A 115 8.90 -2.79 3.77
N THR A 116 8.63 -4.07 3.95
CA THR A 116 9.01 -5.08 2.98
C THR A 116 7.96 -5.11 1.89
N ILE A 117 8.36 -4.82 0.65
CA ILE A 117 7.49 -4.84 -0.53
C ILE A 117 8.09 -5.81 -1.55
N LEU A 118 7.23 -6.62 -2.15
CA LEU A 118 7.61 -7.58 -3.18
C LEU A 118 7.15 -7.06 -4.54
N SER A 119 8.07 -6.91 -5.49
CA SER A 119 7.75 -6.51 -6.86
C SER A 119 8.20 -7.53 -7.89
N GLY A 120 7.42 -7.69 -8.96
CA GLY A 120 7.74 -8.57 -10.09
C GLY A 120 8.64 -7.93 -11.14
N LEU A 121 9.69 -7.21 -10.71
CA LEU A 121 10.50 -6.37 -11.59
C LEU A 121 11.86 -6.96 -11.97
N GLN A 122 12.19 -8.16 -11.49
CA GLN A 122 13.51 -8.77 -11.69
C GLN A 122 13.87 -9.03 -13.17
N GLU A 123 12.87 -9.26 -14.02
CA GLU A 123 13.07 -9.45 -15.47
C GLU A 123 13.23 -8.11 -16.24
N TYR A 124 12.89 -6.97 -15.61
CA TYR A 124 12.75 -5.67 -16.30
C TYR A 124 13.70 -4.59 -15.80
N VAL A 125 14.03 -4.61 -14.52
CA VAL A 125 14.79 -3.56 -13.82
C VAL A 125 15.98 -4.20 -13.13
N LYS A 126 17.17 -3.62 -13.30
CA LYS A 126 18.37 -4.07 -12.59
C LYS A 126 18.31 -3.62 -11.14
N GLN A 127 18.80 -4.46 -10.23
CA GLN A 127 18.90 -4.16 -8.80
C GLN A 127 19.58 -2.81 -8.53
N ASP A 128 20.68 -2.51 -9.22
CA ASP A 128 21.44 -1.26 -9.07
C ASP A 128 20.67 -0.01 -9.49
N GLU A 129 19.73 -0.14 -10.44
CA GLU A 129 18.86 0.97 -10.87
C GLU A 129 17.71 1.21 -9.90
N PHE A 130 17.41 0.23 -9.05
CA PHE A 130 16.29 0.25 -8.14
C PHE A 130 16.69 0.72 -6.74
N ILE A 131 17.87 0.33 -6.26
CA ILE A 131 18.42 0.77 -4.98
C ILE A 131 18.59 2.29 -4.96
N ASN A 132 18.27 2.93 -3.84
CA ASN A 132 18.30 4.38 -3.61
C ASN A 132 17.37 5.22 -4.50
N ARG A 133 16.48 4.60 -5.28
CA ARG A 133 15.52 5.31 -6.13
C ARG A 133 14.28 5.71 -5.34
N LEU A 134 13.70 6.86 -5.70
CA LEU A 134 12.37 7.25 -5.23
C LEU A 134 11.32 6.53 -6.06
N VAL A 135 10.32 5.97 -5.40
CA VAL A 135 9.24 5.21 -6.02
C VAL A 135 7.89 5.60 -5.45
N LEU A 136 6.84 5.42 -6.24
CA LEU A 136 5.48 5.61 -5.81
C LEU A 136 4.92 4.28 -5.30
N VAL A 137 4.47 4.27 -4.05
CA VAL A 137 3.98 3.07 -3.36
C VAL A 137 2.53 3.27 -2.97
N ILE A 138 1.69 2.26 -3.20
CA ILE A 138 0.41 2.17 -2.50
C ILE A 138 0.60 1.44 -1.17
N ALA A 139 0.55 2.21 -0.08
CA ALA A 139 0.95 1.77 1.25
C ALA A 139 -0.20 1.23 2.11
N ASN A 140 -1.43 1.22 1.60
CA ASN A 140 -2.60 0.77 2.36
C ASN A 140 -3.28 -0.45 1.76
N LEU A 141 -2.59 -1.26 0.96
CA LEU A 141 -3.12 -2.56 0.56
C LEU A 141 -3.11 -3.55 1.73
N GLU A 142 -4.02 -4.52 1.71
CA GLU A 142 -4.00 -5.65 2.64
C GLU A 142 -2.69 -6.45 2.47
N PRO A 143 -1.88 -6.63 3.53
CA PRO A 143 -0.62 -7.36 3.42
C PRO A 143 -0.83 -8.75 2.85
N ARG A 144 -0.04 -9.09 1.83
CA ARG A 144 -0.18 -10.38 1.12
C ARG A 144 1.10 -11.18 1.24
N LYS A 145 0.95 -12.46 1.60
CA LYS A 145 2.07 -13.42 1.60
C LYS A 145 2.32 -13.92 0.18
N ILE A 146 3.53 -13.71 -0.34
CA ILE A 146 3.99 -14.16 -1.67
C ILE A 146 5.34 -14.84 -1.45
N GLY A 147 5.47 -16.12 -1.83
CA GLY A 147 6.72 -16.88 -1.67
C GLY A 147 7.24 -16.95 -0.23
N GLY A 148 6.34 -17.01 0.76
CA GLY A 148 6.74 -17.07 2.17
C GLY A 148 6.94 -15.73 2.85
N ILE A 149 7.10 -14.63 2.11
CA ILE A 149 7.35 -13.28 2.63
C ILE A 149 6.07 -12.44 2.53
N VAL A 150 5.83 -11.57 3.50
CA VAL A 150 4.67 -10.66 3.52
C VAL A 150 5.04 -9.36 2.81
N SER A 151 4.30 -9.00 1.76
CA SER A 151 4.37 -7.70 1.09
C SER A 151 3.37 -6.74 1.71
N GLU A 152 3.84 -5.59 2.21
CA GLU A 152 3.03 -4.57 2.91
C GLU A 152 2.64 -3.38 2.02
N GLY A 153 2.59 -3.63 0.71
CA GLY A 153 2.25 -2.63 -0.29
C GLY A 153 2.57 -3.12 -1.70
N MET A 154 2.56 -2.18 -2.64
CA MET A 154 2.93 -2.41 -4.03
C MET A 154 3.58 -1.16 -4.61
N VAL A 155 4.71 -1.34 -5.29
CA VAL A 155 5.37 -0.28 -6.08
C VAL A 155 4.64 -0.14 -7.41
N LEU A 156 4.24 1.09 -7.75
CA LEU A 156 3.63 1.38 -9.04
C LEU A 156 4.69 1.53 -10.12
N CYS A 157 4.43 0.94 -11.28
CA CYS A 157 5.27 0.98 -12.47
C CYS A 157 4.42 1.32 -13.70
N ALA A 158 5.05 1.89 -14.72
CA ALA A 158 4.44 1.99 -16.03
C ALA A 158 4.73 0.70 -16.81
N SER A 159 3.75 0.18 -17.51
CA SER A 159 3.93 -0.96 -18.41
C SER A 159 3.20 -0.74 -19.72
N ARG A 160 3.77 -1.27 -20.80
CA ARG A 160 3.16 -1.26 -22.12
C ARG A 160 3.38 -2.61 -22.79
N THR A 161 2.33 -3.11 -23.42
CA THR A 161 2.40 -4.37 -24.16
C THR A 161 2.39 -4.03 -25.65
N GLU A 162 3.43 -4.44 -26.36
CA GLU A 162 3.54 -4.31 -27.80
C GLU A 162 3.68 -5.71 -28.41
N GLY A 163 2.61 -6.19 -29.05
CA GLY A 163 2.53 -7.57 -29.52
C GLY A 163 2.59 -8.57 -28.37
N ASN A 164 3.61 -9.43 -28.37
CA ASN A 164 3.82 -10.46 -27.34
C ASN A 164 4.88 -10.04 -26.29
N THR A 165 5.39 -8.81 -26.36
CA THR A 165 6.41 -8.30 -25.45
C THR A 165 5.78 -7.28 -24.51
N ARG A 166 5.93 -7.51 -23.20
CA ARG A 166 5.56 -6.55 -22.16
C ARG A 166 6.82 -5.83 -21.70
N ASP A 167 6.85 -4.51 -21.80
CA ASP A 167 7.89 -3.68 -21.18
C ASP A 167 7.34 -3.07 -19.88
N VAL A 168 8.17 -3.00 -18.85
CA VAL A 168 7.83 -2.46 -17.54
C VAL A 168 8.97 -1.54 -17.10
N LYS A 169 8.64 -0.30 -16.75
CA LYS A 169 9.59 0.71 -16.29
C LYS A 169 9.10 1.33 -14.98
N LEU A 170 10.05 1.61 -14.10
CA LEU A 170 9.76 2.34 -12.88
C LEU A 170 9.34 3.79 -13.20
N LEU A 171 8.46 4.34 -12.37
CA LEU A 171 8.06 5.74 -12.43
C LEU A 171 9.21 6.66 -11.99
N GLU A 172 9.31 7.84 -12.59
CA GLU A 172 10.29 8.87 -12.27
C GLU A 172 9.64 9.92 -11.36
N VAL A 173 10.04 9.90 -10.09
CA VAL A 173 9.63 10.91 -9.11
C VAL A 173 10.60 12.10 -9.21
N PRO A 174 10.11 13.35 -9.26
CA PRO A 174 10.97 14.54 -9.29
C PRO A 174 11.99 14.56 -8.15
N ALA A 175 13.25 14.86 -8.49
CA ALA A 175 14.33 14.95 -7.51
C ALA A 175 14.00 16.02 -6.45
N GLY A 176 14.27 15.70 -5.18
CA GLY A 176 13.97 16.56 -4.03
C GLY A 176 12.64 16.26 -3.35
N THR A 177 11.76 15.46 -3.96
CA THR A 177 10.50 15.05 -3.31
C THR A 177 10.79 14.32 -1.99
N PRO A 178 10.25 14.80 -0.84
CA PRO A 178 10.47 14.17 0.46
C PRO A 178 9.88 12.77 0.52
N VAL A 179 10.64 11.87 1.15
CA VAL A 179 10.18 10.51 1.46
C VAL A 179 9.03 10.58 2.46
N GLY A 180 7.96 9.85 2.20
CA GLY A 180 6.72 9.87 2.97
C GLY A 180 5.70 10.91 2.51
N GLU A 181 5.97 11.66 1.44
CA GLU A 181 4.98 12.55 0.86
C GLU A 181 3.78 11.75 0.33
N ARG A 182 2.57 12.10 0.80
CA ARG A 182 1.32 11.56 0.27
C ARG A 182 0.93 12.30 -1.00
N VAL A 183 0.72 11.57 -2.09
CA VAL A 183 0.16 12.12 -3.32
C VAL A 183 -1.35 12.27 -3.15
N VAL A 184 -1.83 13.51 -3.21
CA VAL A 184 -3.24 13.88 -3.09
C VAL A 184 -3.76 14.47 -4.38
N PHE A 185 -5.05 14.29 -4.64
CA PHE A 185 -5.73 14.77 -5.83
C PHE A 185 -6.82 15.74 -5.38
N ASP A 186 -6.93 16.88 -6.06
CA ASP A 186 -7.91 17.91 -5.73
C ASP A 186 -9.33 17.34 -5.75
N GLY A 187 -10.10 17.56 -4.68
CA GLY A 187 -11.45 17.00 -4.50
C GLY A 187 -11.49 15.51 -4.12
N HIS A 188 -10.32 14.89 -3.90
CA HIS A 188 -10.18 13.49 -3.54
C HIS A 188 -9.25 13.30 -2.32
N ASP A 189 -9.25 14.23 -1.39
CA ASP A 189 -8.43 14.29 -0.18
C ASP A 189 -9.08 13.62 1.05
N GLY A 190 -9.95 12.64 0.82
CA GLY A 190 -10.66 11.94 1.89
C GLY A 190 -9.76 11.30 2.96
N PRO A 191 -10.37 10.91 4.10
CA PRO A 191 -9.63 10.47 5.27
C PRO A 191 -8.74 9.27 4.95
N PHE A 192 -7.57 9.24 5.59
CA PHE A 192 -6.62 8.15 5.43
C PHE A 192 -7.24 6.82 5.87
N VAL A 193 -7.31 5.86 4.95
CA VAL A 193 -7.74 4.49 5.24
C VAL A 193 -6.48 3.64 5.44
N PRO A 194 -6.26 3.08 6.65
CA PRO A 194 -5.01 2.40 6.98
C PRO A 194 -4.77 1.11 6.20
N VAL A 195 -5.82 0.31 5.99
CA VAL A 195 -5.76 -0.96 5.26
C VAL A 195 -7.02 -1.15 4.42
N LEU A 196 -6.84 -1.30 3.11
CA LEU A 196 -7.86 -1.64 2.12
C LEU A 196 -8.18 -3.13 2.23
N LYS A 197 -9.14 -3.47 3.09
CA LYS A 197 -9.71 -4.83 3.18
C LYS A 197 -10.32 -5.26 1.84
N LYS A 198 -10.48 -6.55 1.58
CA LYS A 198 -11.11 -7.13 0.35
C LYS A 198 -12.19 -6.30 -0.36
N LYS A 199 -13.18 -5.74 0.34
CA LYS A 199 -14.23 -4.89 -0.28
C LYS A 199 -13.66 -3.55 -0.78
N LEU A 200 -12.78 -2.94 0.00
CA LEU A 200 -12.10 -1.69 -0.29
C LEU A 200 -10.98 -1.84 -1.33
N ALA A 201 -10.34 -3.01 -1.42
CA ALA A 201 -9.33 -3.30 -2.46
C ALA A 201 -9.89 -3.12 -3.88
N LYS A 202 -11.21 -3.32 -4.07
CA LYS A 202 -11.91 -2.99 -5.32
C LYS A 202 -11.86 -1.51 -5.69
N HIS A 203 -11.64 -0.59 -4.73
CA HIS A 203 -11.42 0.82 -5.05
C HIS A 203 -10.09 1.02 -5.75
N PHE A 204 -9.03 0.34 -5.31
CA PHE A 204 -7.76 0.39 -6.02
C PHE A 204 -7.90 -0.23 -7.41
N GLU A 205 -8.59 -1.36 -7.56
CA GLU A 205 -8.87 -1.92 -8.90
C GLU A 205 -9.56 -0.91 -9.82
N LYS A 206 -10.58 -0.19 -9.32
CA LYS A 206 -11.27 0.87 -10.07
C LYS A 206 -10.33 2.03 -10.42
N VAL A 207 -9.53 2.49 -9.47
CA VAL A 207 -8.55 3.56 -9.69
C VAL A 207 -7.53 3.13 -10.74
N ALA A 208 -7.01 1.90 -10.63
CA ALA A 208 -5.98 1.35 -11.50
C ALA A 208 -6.39 1.26 -12.97
N VAL A 209 -7.69 1.11 -13.28
CA VAL A 209 -8.18 1.16 -14.68
C VAL A 209 -7.90 2.53 -15.33
N ASP A 210 -7.97 3.59 -14.53
CA ASP A 210 -7.80 4.96 -14.96
C ASP A 210 -6.35 5.47 -14.76
N LEU A 211 -5.45 4.64 -14.23
CA LEU A 211 -4.04 4.95 -14.07
C LEU A 211 -3.27 4.68 -15.37
N LYS A 212 -2.85 5.75 -16.04
CA LYS A 212 -2.17 5.67 -17.34
C LYS A 212 -1.09 6.75 -17.44
N THR A 213 -0.14 6.55 -18.34
CA THR A 213 0.77 7.64 -18.73
C THR A 213 0.25 8.33 -19.97
N ASN A 214 0.37 9.65 -20.05
CA ASN A 214 -0.01 10.39 -21.26
C ASN A 214 1.09 10.34 -22.33
N GLU A 215 0.91 11.08 -23.43
CA GLU A 215 1.89 11.16 -24.53
C GLU A 215 3.26 11.70 -24.08
N LYS A 216 3.29 12.52 -23.02
CA LYS A 216 4.52 13.06 -22.43
C LYS A 216 5.15 12.12 -21.41
N GLY A 217 4.52 10.98 -21.12
CA GLY A 217 4.94 10.07 -20.05
C GLY A 217 4.54 10.52 -18.65
N GLU A 218 3.73 11.56 -18.48
CA GLU A 218 3.24 11.98 -17.16
C GLU A 218 2.23 10.95 -16.64
N VAL A 219 2.35 10.57 -15.37
CA VAL A 219 1.44 9.62 -14.71
C VAL A 219 0.14 10.34 -14.37
N MET A 220 -0.96 9.85 -14.94
CA MET A 220 -2.29 10.42 -14.82
C MET A 220 -3.25 9.42 -14.18
N TRP A 221 -4.19 9.94 -13.39
CA TRP A 221 -5.42 9.25 -13.04
C TRP A 221 -6.59 10.01 -13.68
N GLY A 222 -7.17 9.43 -14.74
CA GLY A 222 -8.11 10.15 -15.60
C GLY A 222 -7.43 11.40 -16.19
N ASP A 223 -7.98 12.59 -15.91
CA ASP A 223 -7.42 13.87 -16.36
C ASP A 223 -6.47 14.53 -15.34
N MET A 224 -6.25 13.91 -14.17
CA MET A 224 -5.47 14.49 -13.08
C MET A 224 -4.05 13.89 -13.00
N PRO A 225 -2.99 14.70 -13.04
CA PRO A 225 -1.61 14.23 -12.91
C PRO A 225 -1.26 13.88 -11.46
N PHE A 226 -0.40 12.88 -11.28
CA PHE A 226 0.25 12.61 -10.00
C PHE A 226 1.27 13.71 -9.70
N ARG A 227 0.88 14.66 -8.86
CA ARG A 227 1.72 15.78 -8.43
C ARG A 227 2.36 15.51 -7.09
N THR A 228 3.63 15.86 -6.97
CA THR A 228 4.37 15.99 -5.72
C THR A 228 4.73 17.46 -5.50
N SER A 229 5.30 17.76 -4.34
CA SER A 229 5.83 19.08 -3.98
C SER A 229 6.85 19.63 -4.97
N HIS A 230 7.52 18.76 -5.75
CA HIS A 230 8.61 19.13 -6.66
C HIS A 230 8.27 18.98 -8.15
N GLY A 231 7.10 18.44 -8.50
CA GLY A 231 6.70 18.30 -9.90
C GLY A 231 5.67 17.20 -10.15
N ILE A 232 5.52 16.81 -11.41
CA ILE A 232 4.66 15.71 -11.82
C ILE A 232 5.50 14.43 -11.92
N ILE A 233 4.97 13.31 -11.46
CA ILE A 233 5.60 11.99 -11.63
C ILE A 233 5.50 11.61 -13.11
N THR A 234 6.63 11.25 -13.71
CA THR A 234 6.72 10.81 -15.12
C THR A 234 7.06 9.34 -15.21
N ALA A 235 7.06 8.79 -16.40
CA ALA A 235 7.54 7.45 -16.70
C ALA A 235 8.18 7.43 -18.10
N PRO A 236 9.21 6.61 -18.33
CA PRO A 236 9.83 6.46 -19.65
C PRO A 236 8.89 5.90 -20.73
N ILE A 237 7.77 5.28 -20.32
CA ILE A 237 6.78 4.69 -21.23
C ILE A 237 5.62 5.69 -21.43
N PRO A 238 5.48 6.31 -22.61
CA PRO A 238 4.30 7.11 -22.95
C PRO A 238 3.12 6.20 -23.34
N ASN A 239 1.89 6.66 -23.07
CA ASN A 239 0.65 5.93 -23.37
C ASN A 239 0.62 4.49 -22.82
N GLY A 240 1.20 4.29 -21.64
CA GLY A 240 1.26 3.02 -20.91
C GLY A 240 0.18 2.92 -19.85
N VAL A 241 0.03 1.71 -19.30
CA VAL A 241 -0.81 1.41 -18.15
C VAL A 241 0.06 1.48 -16.89
N VAL A 242 -0.43 2.12 -15.83
CA VAL A 242 0.28 2.19 -14.55
C VAL A 242 -0.33 1.19 -13.57
N SER A 243 0.51 0.31 -13.05
CA SER A 243 0.12 -0.82 -12.18
C SER A 243 1.16 -1.10 -11.12
#